data_AF-A0A6S8HUU3-F1
#
_entry.id   AF-A0A6S8HUU3-F1
#
_cell.length_a   1.000
_cell.length_b   1.000
_cell.length_c   1.000
_cell.angle_alpha   90.00
_cell.angle_beta   90.00
_cell.angle_gamma   90.00
#
_symmetry.space_group_name_H-M   'P 1'
#
loop_
_entity.id
_entity.type
_entity.pdbx_description
1 polymer ?
#
loop_
_entity_poly.entity_id
_entity_poly.type
_entity_poly.pdbx_seq_one_letter_code
_entity_poly.pdbx_strand_id
1 'polypeptide(L)'
;GILIIKTRYFSKIKYSSYSLMALLRGLRGRGLCASQLACSPSNSRHILRPARPMQPFYMCSTSSPDKQTTEAQGTDGAPGEDEGPPPHMSRIRSLYCKMCGKPMQLVQLPTADWRHRCTNQDECGFIDYVNPRMVVGAITEHEGRILLCRRAIEPCLGKWTVPAGFMELNESSAQGAARETMEEAGANVEIIAPYCHWDIPVIGQAYILFRAKLLAPFTIQSETAESLESQLFDPADIPFQDIAFSSVSLALRYYLEDVEAKKWRVHHGVIEKKLGSAPNDPSTFQIKDLMSMEVS
;
A
#
# COMPACT_ATOMS: atom_id res chain seq x y z
N GLY A 1 2.98 -28.89 24.97
CA GLY A 1 3.13 -28.44 23.58
C GLY A 1 2.83 -26.96 23.50
N ILE A 2 3.87 -26.15 23.29
CA ILE A 2 3.82 -24.78 22.75
C ILE A 2 5.14 -24.68 21.97
N LEU A 3 5.06 -24.62 20.64
CA LEU A 3 6.21 -24.58 19.74
C LEU A 3 6.71 -23.13 19.67
N ILE A 4 7.78 -22.82 20.42
CA ILE A 4 8.50 -21.55 20.34
C ILE A 4 9.45 -21.64 19.14
N ILE A 5 9.15 -20.91 18.07
CA ILE A 5 10.09 -20.71 16.96
C ILE A 5 11.19 -19.76 17.45
N LYS A 6 12.40 -20.31 17.63
CA LYS A 6 13.61 -19.56 18.01
C LYS A 6 14.12 -18.73 16.82
N THR A 7 13.94 -17.43 16.86
CA THR A 7 14.72 -16.50 16.05
C THR A 7 16.03 -16.17 16.80
N ARG A 8 17.14 -16.78 16.41
CA ARG A 8 18.49 -16.39 16.86
C ARG A 8 19.01 -15.28 15.96
N TYR A 9 18.86 -14.03 16.39
CA TYR A 9 19.66 -12.91 15.89
C TYR A 9 20.17 -12.14 17.11
N PHE A 10 21.46 -12.29 17.43
CA PHE A 10 22.31 -11.28 18.09
C PHE A 10 23.68 -11.90 18.38
N SER A 11 24.75 -11.37 17.76
CA SER A 11 25.93 -10.98 18.53
C SER A 11 26.83 -10.04 17.71
N LYS A 12 27.31 -8.98 18.39
CA LYS A 12 28.44 -8.10 18.07
C LYS A 12 28.20 -6.91 17.13
N ILE A 13 27.56 -5.88 17.67
CA ILE A 13 28.03 -4.50 17.51
C ILE A 13 28.15 -3.91 18.93
N LYS A 14 29.37 -3.57 19.33
CA LYS A 14 29.69 -2.99 20.65
C LYS A 14 29.35 -1.50 20.63
N TYR A 15 28.43 -1.06 21.48
CA TYR A 15 28.29 0.35 21.85
C TYR A 15 29.08 0.58 23.15
N SER A 16 30.04 1.50 23.10
CA SER A 16 30.85 1.93 24.23
C SER A 16 30.13 3.05 24.98
N SER A 17 29.63 2.77 26.18
CA SER A 17 29.13 3.75 27.13
C SER A 17 30.27 4.29 27.99
N TYR A 18 30.52 5.60 27.96
CA TYR A 18 31.17 6.30 29.06
C TYR A 18 30.18 7.31 29.67
N SER A 19 29.85 7.05 30.92
CA SER A 19 29.14 7.94 31.84
C SER A 19 30.19 8.74 32.61
N LEU A 20 30.03 10.06 32.79
CA LEU A 20 30.24 10.70 34.09
C LEU A 20 29.74 12.16 34.12
N MET A 21 28.78 12.39 35.01
CA MET A 21 28.48 13.67 35.66
C MET A 21 29.67 14.13 36.52
N ALA A 22 30.21 15.33 36.30
CA ALA A 22 30.84 16.18 37.32
C ALA A 22 31.28 17.52 36.71
N LEU A 23 30.60 18.63 37.07
CA LEU A 23 31.21 19.84 37.65
C LEU A 23 30.17 20.96 37.77
N LEU A 24 29.63 21.13 38.98
CA LEU A 24 29.13 22.41 39.48
C LEU A 24 30.22 23.02 40.37
N ARG A 25 30.70 24.22 40.06
CA ARG A 25 31.10 25.28 41.03
C ARG A 25 31.69 26.52 40.35
N GLY A 26 31.14 27.68 40.72
CA GLY A 26 31.71 29.03 40.54
C GLY A 26 31.39 29.65 39.18
N LEU A 27 30.62 30.72 39.06
CA LEU A 27 30.82 32.00 39.74
C LEU A 27 29.50 32.74 39.97
N ARG A 28 29.46 33.47 41.09
CA ARG A 28 28.42 34.41 41.51
C ARG A 28 28.41 35.66 40.64
N GLY A 29 27.20 36.15 40.38
CA GLY A 29 26.84 37.55 40.63
C GLY A 29 26.99 38.54 39.47
N ARG A 30 25.86 38.98 38.94
CA ARG A 30 25.37 40.38 39.01
C ARG A 30 23.97 40.42 38.39
N GLY A 31 23.01 40.91 39.16
CA GLY A 31 21.64 41.11 38.69
C GLY A 31 21.53 42.29 37.74
N LEU A 32 20.42 42.34 37.01
CA LEU A 32 19.74 43.56 36.57
C LEU A 32 18.32 43.21 36.15
N CYS A 33 17.47 44.23 36.24
CA CYS A 33 16.02 44.24 36.36
C CYS A 33 15.27 43.94 35.05
N ALA A 34 13.97 43.69 35.21
CA ALA A 34 12.97 43.47 34.17
C ALA A 34 12.75 44.66 33.23
N SER A 35 12.47 44.36 31.95
CA SER A 35 11.49 45.11 31.15
C SER A 35 11.06 44.28 29.93
N GLN A 36 9.78 44.43 29.61
CA GLN A 36 9.07 43.88 28.45
C GLN A 36 9.75 44.27 27.13
N LEU A 37 9.76 43.36 26.16
CA LEU A 37 9.75 43.69 24.73
C LEU A 37 9.27 42.46 23.94
N ALA A 38 8.12 42.61 23.29
CA ALA A 38 7.60 41.71 22.28
C ALA A 38 8.44 41.84 20.99
N CYS A 39 8.74 40.72 20.31
CA CYS A 39 9.05 40.72 18.88
C CYS A 39 8.86 39.31 18.27
N SER A 40 8.36 39.33 17.02
CA SER A 40 7.77 38.30 16.15
C SER A 40 8.45 36.93 15.98
N PRO A 41 7.73 35.92 15.42
CA PRO A 41 8.22 34.57 15.21
C PRO A 41 9.20 34.47 14.04
N SER A 42 10.21 33.62 14.21
CA SER A 42 11.22 33.27 13.24
C SER A 42 10.66 32.39 12.11
N ASN A 43 10.91 32.84 10.87
CA ASN A 43 10.75 32.09 9.63
C ASN A 43 11.48 30.74 9.68
N SER A 44 10.74 29.63 9.71
CA SER A 44 11.27 28.33 9.30
C SER A 44 10.97 28.13 7.82
N ARG A 45 11.97 28.33 6.97
CA ARG A 45 11.90 27.98 5.55
C ARG A 45 11.79 26.46 5.43
N HIS A 46 10.60 25.95 5.11
CA HIS A 46 10.43 24.59 4.64
C HIS A 46 11.10 24.43 3.28
N ILE A 47 12.18 23.64 3.24
CA ILE A 47 12.80 23.20 2.00
C ILE A 47 11.88 22.14 1.39
N LEU A 48 11.07 22.56 0.41
CA LEU A 48 10.32 21.65 -0.46
C LEU A 48 11.32 20.74 -1.20
N ARG A 49 11.22 19.43 -0.97
CA ARG A 49 11.96 18.44 -1.75
C ARG A 49 11.23 18.23 -3.08
N PRO A 50 11.93 18.14 -4.22
CA PRO A 50 11.28 17.82 -5.48
C PRO A 50 10.75 16.38 -5.45
N ALA A 51 9.53 16.19 -5.96
CA ALA A 51 8.90 14.90 -6.18
C ALA A 51 9.80 14.02 -7.05
N ARG A 52 10.01 12.76 -6.64
CA ARG A 52 10.71 11.76 -7.46
C ARG A 52 9.67 11.06 -8.33
N PRO A 53 9.92 10.89 -9.64
CA PRO A 53 9.06 10.04 -10.45
C PRO A 53 9.18 8.60 -9.95
N MET A 54 8.06 7.99 -9.55
CA MET A 54 7.98 6.54 -9.33
C MET A 54 8.29 5.82 -10.65
N GLN A 55 9.16 4.83 -10.58
CA GLN A 55 9.47 4.00 -11.74
C GLN A 55 8.28 3.08 -12.06
N PRO A 56 7.92 2.90 -13.35
CA PRO A 56 6.90 1.97 -13.75
C PRO A 56 7.45 0.54 -13.65
N PHE A 57 7.23 -0.12 -12.52
CA PHE A 57 7.45 -1.56 -12.43
C PHE A 57 6.11 -2.29 -12.56
N TYR A 58 5.77 -2.60 -13.81
CA TYR A 58 5.15 -3.84 -14.32
C TYR A 58 4.74 -3.57 -15.78
N MET A 59 5.72 -3.56 -16.70
CA MET A 59 5.41 -3.76 -18.12
C MET A 59 5.15 -5.25 -18.35
N CYS A 60 3.92 -5.59 -18.71
CA CYS A 60 3.58 -6.90 -19.24
C CYS A 60 4.27 -7.03 -20.60
N SER A 61 5.32 -7.85 -20.69
CA SER A 61 5.96 -8.18 -21.96
C SER A 61 4.95 -8.87 -22.87
N THR A 62 4.70 -8.29 -24.03
CA THR A 62 3.92 -8.90 -25.12
C THR A 62 4.69 -10.09 -25.68
N SER A 63 4.18 -11.31 -25.48
CA SER A 63 4.63 -12.49 -26.21
C SER A 63 3.75 -12.68 -27.45
N SER A 64 4.37 -12.66 -28.63
CA SER A 64 3.74 -13.07 -29.90
C SER A 64 3.32 -14.55 -29.88
N PRO A 65 2.31 -14.95 -30.68
CA PRO A 65 1.69 -16.26 -30.62
C PRO A 65 2.48 -17.28 -31.46
N ASP A 66 2.61 -18.49 -30.94
CA ASP A 66 2.26 -19.75 -31.62
C ASP A 66 3.03 -20.92 -31.01
N LYS A 67 2.30 -21.78 -30.30
CA LYS A 67 2.44 -23.24 -30.34
C LYS A 67 1.18 -23.85 -29.73
N GLN A 68 0.48 -24.58 -30.58
CA GLN A 68 -0.75 -25.31 -30.29
C GLN A 68 -0.60 -26.18 -29.02
N THR A 69 -1.48 -25.99 -28.05
CA THR A 69 -1.68 -26.89 -26.92
C THR A 69 -2.74 -27.92 -27.29
N THR A 70 -2.34 -29.19 -27.35
CA THR A 70 -3.25 -30.34 -27.36
C THR A 70 -3.89 -30.52 -25.99
N GLU A 71 -5.16 -30.89 -26.00
CA GLU A 71 -6.09 -31.03 -24.86
C GLU A 71 -5.60 -32.01 -23.78
N ALA A 72 -5.81 -31.64 -22.52
CA ALA A 72 -5.54 -32.47 -21.36
C ALA A 72 -6.73 -33.40 -21.06
N GLN A 73 -6.48 -34.71 -21.03
CA GLN A 73 -7.36 -35.68 -20.40
C GLN A 73 -6.85 -35.95 -18.97
N GLY A 74 -7.73 -35.79 -17.99
CA GLY A 74 -7.43 -35.95 -16.57
C GLY A 74 -7.22 -37.41 -16.19
N THR A 75 -6.21 -37.64 -15.37
CA THR A 75 -6.09 -38.85 -14.53
C THR A 75 -5.79 -38.41 -13.10
N ASP A 76 -6.62 -38.86 -12.17
CA ASP A 76 -6.40 -38.72 -10.72
C ASP A 76 -5.06 -39.36 -10.33
N GLY A 77 -4.10 -38.52 -9.92
CA GLY A 77 -2.72 -38.90 -9.57
C GLY A 77 -2.48 -38.88 -8.06
N ALA A 78 -1.70 -39.86 -7.60
CA ALA A 78 -1.34 -40.16 -6.21
C ALA A 78 -0.52 -39.06 -5.50
N PRO A 79 -0.41 -39.05 -4.15
CA PRO A 79 0.34 -38.03 -3.43
C PRO A 79 1.85 -38.27 -3.56
N GLY A 80 2.57 -37.36 -4.22
CA GLY A 80 4.04 -37.36 -4.23
C GLY A 80 4.71 -36.96 -5.54
N GLU A 81 4.04 -36.29 -6.47
CA GLU A 81 4.73 -35.69 -7.62
C GLU A 81 5.28 -34.31 -7.23
N ASP A 82 6.57 -34.08 -7.52
CA ASP A 82 7.26 -32.79 -7.35
C ASP A 82 6.65 -31.79 -8.33
N GLU A 83 5.46 -31.27 -7.97
CA GLU A 83 4.85 -30.17 -8.67
C GLU A 83 5.83 -28.99 -8.58
N GLY A 84 6.42 -28.67 -9.73
CA GLY A 84 7.43 -27.61 -9.84
C GLY A 84 6.97 -26.26 -9.28
N PRO A 85 7.77 -25.19 -9.41
CA PRO A 85 7.46 -23.94 -8.74
C PRO A 85 6.07 -23.43 -9.12
N PRO A 86 5.28 -22.95 -8.14
CA PRO A 86 3.93 -22.50 -8.41
C PRO A 86 3.94 -21.33 -9.41
N PRO A 87 2.92 -21.17 -10.27
CA PRO A 87 2.94 -20.22 -11.39
C PRO A 87 3.16 -18.74 -11.03
N HIS A 88 2.93 -18.35 -9.77
CA HIS A 88 3.24 -16.99 -9.31
C HIS A 88 4.73 -16.79 -9.02
N MET A 89 5.45 -17.84 -8.59
CA MET A 89 6.89 -17.78 -8.31
C MET A 89 7.72 -17.72 -9.59
N SER A 90 7.21 -18.19 -10.72
CA SER A 90 7.87 -18.04 -12.03
C SER A 90 7.69 -16.64 -12.64
N ARG A 91 6.65 -15.89 -12.21
CA ARG A 91 6.40 -14.50 -12.62
C ARG A 91 7.26 -13.50 -11.85
N ILE A 92 7.48 -13.75 -10.57
CA ILE A 92 8.31 -12.91 -9.71
C ILE A 92 9.77 -13.30 -9.95
N ARG A 93 10.59 -12.39 -10.50
CA ARG A 93 12.01 -12.67 -10.78
C ARG A 93 12.92 -11.83 -9.91
N SER A 94 13.59 -12.46 -8.96
CA SER A 94 14.77 -11.88 -8.32
C SER A 94 15.98 -12.39 -9.09
N LEU A 95 16.61 -11.55 -9.92
CA LEU A 95 17.73 -11.97 -10.77
C LEU A 95 19.08 -11.91 -10.03
N TYR A 96 19.25 -10.91 -9.17
CA TYR A 96 20.49 -10.65 -8.44
C TYR A 96 20.20 -10.44 -6.96
N CYS A 97 21.13 -10.89 -6.12
CA CYS A 97 21.03 -10.78 -4.67
C CYS A 97 21.26 -9.34 -4.22
N LYS A 98 20.30 -8.77 -3.49
CA LYS A 98 20.44 -7.42 -2.92
C LYS A 98 21.48 -7.29 -1.81
N MET A 99 22.01 -8.41 -1.30
CA MET A 99 23.05 -8.41 -0.27
C MET A 99 24.48 -8.46 -0.85
N CYS A 100 24.70 -9.22 -1.93
CA CYS A 100 26.06 -9.48 -2.46
C CYS A 100 26.20 -9.36 -3.99
N GLY A 101 25.11 -9.04 -4.72
CA GLY A 101 25.12 -8.87 -6.18
C GLY A 101 25.20 -10.15 -7.01
N LYS A 102 25.41 -11.32 -6.39
CA LYS A 102 25.46 -12.61 -7.09
C LYS A 102 24.08 -13.03 -7.63
N PRO A 103 24.02 -13.87 -8.68
CA PRO A 103 22.75 -14.37 -9.20
C PRO A 103 21.90 -15.06 -8.14
N MET A 104 20.60 -14.99 -8.31
CA MET A 104 19.61 -15.70 -7.50
C MET A 104 19.04 -16.88 -8.31
N GLN A 105 18.62 -17.93 -7.63
CA GLN A 105 18.00 -19.12 -8.23
C GLN A 105 16.72 -19.48 -7.49
N LEU A 106 15.70 -19.91 -8.24
CA LEU A 106 14.46 -20.43 -7.66
C LEU A 106 14.70 -21.87 -7.19
N VAL A 107 14.52 -22.11 -5.89
CA VAL A 107 14.74 -23.40 -5.25
C VAL A 107 13.58 -23.77 -4.35
N GLN A 108 13.33 -25.06 -4.20
CA GLN A 108 12.49 -25.58 -3.12
C GLN A 108 13.32 -25.67 -1.85
N LEU A 109 12.84 -25.05 -0.77
CA LEU A 109 13.46 -25.11 0.56
C LEU A 109 13.08 -26.41 1.27
N PRO A 110 13.79 -26.79 2.36
CA PRO A 110 13.45 -27.97 3.16
C PRO A 110 12.03 -27.96 3.74
N THR A 111 11.37 -26.80 3.79
CA THR A 111 9.96 -26.63 4.19
C THR A 111 8.97 -26.92 3.05
N ALA A 112 9.43 -27.44 1.90
CA ALA A 112 8.69 -27.58 0.65
C ALA A 112 8.27 -26.26 -0.02
N ASP A 113 8.71 -25.12 0.52
CA ASP A 113 8.45 -23.79 -0.03
C ASP A 113 9.37 -23.43 -1.20
N TRP A 114 8.80 -22.98 -2.33
CA TRP A 114 9.57 -22.40 -3.43
C TRP A 114 9.95 -20.95 -3.15
N ARG A 115 11.25 -20.62 -3.21
CA ARG A 115 11.78 -19.27 -2.97
C ARG A 115 12.99 -18.95 -3.86
N HIS A 116 13.22 -17.67 -4.12
CA HIS A 116 14.46 -17.21 -4.73
C HIS A 116 15.56 -17.17 -3.66
N ARG A 117 16.66 -17.90 -3.88
CA ARG A 117 17.82 -17.95 -2.99
C ARG A 117 19.10 -17.56 -3.72
N CYS A 118 20.00 -16.87 -3.02
CA CYS A 118 21.30 -16.50 -3.55
C CYS A 118 22.14 -17.74 -3.87
N THR A 119 22.80 -17.73 -5.03
CA THR A 119 23.71 -18.79 -5.48
C THR A 119 24.97 -18.90 -4.61
N ASN A 120 25.41 -17.80 -3.97
CA ASN A 120 26.54 -17.82 -3.05
C ASN A 120 26.10 -18.30 -1.65
N GLN A 121 25.84 -19.60 -1.52
CA GLN A 121 25.20 -20.16 -0.33
C GLN A 121 26.08 -20.13 0.92
N ASP A 122 27.38 -20.37 0.76
CA ASP A 122 28.31 -20.51 1.90
C ASP A 122 28.65 -19.17 2.57
N GLU A 123 28.65 -18.07 1.80
CA GLU A 123 28.99 -16.74 2.32
C GLU A 123 27.77 -15.84 2.52
N CYS A 124 26.71 -16.02 1.72
CA CYS A 124 25.54 -15.14 1.76
C CYS A 124 24.25 -15.90 2.09
N GLY A 125 23.90 -16.90 1.28
CA GLY A 125 22.72 -17.75 1.49
C GLY A 125 21.38 -17.01 1.53
N PHE A 126 21.34 -15.72 1.18
CA PHE A 126 20.15 -14.86 1.29
C PHE A 126 18.94 -15.45 0.57
N ILE A 127 17.78 -15.42 1.22
CA ILE A 127 16.49 -15.86 0.68
C ILE A 127 15.61 -14.62 0.51
N ASP A 128 15.08 -14.43 -0.70
CA ASP A 128 14.21 -13.29 -0.99
C ASP A 128 12.76 -13.67 -0.73
N TYR A 129 12.19 -13.05 0.31
CA TYR A 129 10.78 -13.12 0.62
C TYR A 129 10.07 -12.01 -0.11
N VAL A 130 9.28 -12.40 -1.12
CA VAL A 130 8.48 -11.46 -1.88
C VAL A 130 7.12 -11.38 -1.21
N ASN A 131 6.83 -10.22 -0.64
CA ASN A 131 5.63 -9.97 0.14
C ASN A 131 4.61 -9.18 -0.70
N PRO A 132 3.30 -9.37 -0.46
CA PRO A 132 2.28 -8.48 -0.99
C PRO A 132 2.52 -7.02 -0.58
N ARG A 133 2.05 -6.09 -1.41
CA ARG A 133 2.09 -4.65 -1.09
C ARG A 133 0.75 -4.20 -0.53
N MET A 134 0.80 -3.40 0.53
CA MET A 134 -0.38 -2.76 1.10
C MET A 134 -0.65 -1.44 0.36
N VAL A 135 -1.87 -1.27 -0.14
CA VAL A 135 -2.39 -0.01 -0.67
C VAL A 135 -3.37 0.55 0.35
N VAL A 136 -3.19 1.80 0.73
CA VAL A 136 -4.00 2.50 1.74
C VAL A 136 -4.63 3.74 1.12
N GLY A 137 -5.87 4.04 1.50
CA GLY A 137 -6.59 5.17 0.93
C GLY A 137 -7.83 5.54 1.72
N ALA A 138 -8.54 6.57 1.26
CA ALA A 138 -9.69 7.12 1.98
C ALA A 138 -10.86 7.47 1.06
N ILE A 139 -12.05 6.94 1.39
CA ILE A 139 -13.33 7.50 0.93
C ILE A 139 -13.59 8.73 1.79
N THR A 140 -13.27 9.88 1.22
CA THR A 140 -13.34 11.17 1.92
C THR A 140 -14.67 11.85 1.62
N GLU A 141 -15.44 12.09 2.68
CA GLU A 141 -16.77 12.71 2.61
C GLU A 141 -16.74 14.19 3.01
N HIS A 142 -17.55 14.99 2.32
CA HIS A 142 -17.94 16.33 2.77
C HIS A 142 -19.36 16.65 2.30
N GLU A 143 -20.25 17.00 3.25
CA GLU A 143 -21.66 17.34 2.96
C GLU A 143 -22.38 16.30 2.09
N GLY A 144 -22.13 15.01 2.33
CA GLY A 144 -22.73 13.90 1.57
C GLY A 144 -22.08 13.64 0.21
N ARG A 145 -21.07 14.42 -0.18
CA ARG A 145 -20.28 14.24 -1.41
C ARG A 145 -18.97 13.51 -1.15
N ILE A 146 -18.47 12.83 -2.19
CA ILE A 146 -17.25 12.01 -2.11
C ILE A 146 -16.15 12.63 -2.96
N LEU A 147 -14.96 12.80 -2.38
CA LEU A 147 -13.78 13.27 -3.11
C LEU A 147 -13.25 12.15 -4.02
N LEU A 148 -13.12 12.45 -5.31
CA LEU A 148 -12.44 11.59 -6.28
C LEU A 148 -11.32 12.38 -6.98
N CYS A 149 -10.29 11.65 -7.40
CA CYS A 149 -9.12 12.13 -8.13
C CYS A 149 -9.04 11.42 -9.49
N ARG A 150 -8.84 12.17 -10.56
CA ARG A 150 -8.65 11.66 -11.92
C ARG A 150 -7.15 11.49 -12.15
N ARG A 151 -6.70 10.26 -12.34
CA ARG A 151 -5.28 9.89 -12.36
C ARG A 151 -4.50 10.56 -13.50
N ALA A 152 -3.32 11.10 -13.18
CA ALA A 152 -2.34 11.66 -14.14
C ALA A 152 -1.20 10.68 -14.49
N ILE A 153 -1.23 9.47 -13.94
CA ILE A 153 -0.18 8.46 -14.10
C ILE A 153 -0.77 7.07 -14.41
N GLU A 154 0.03 6.22 -15.05
CA GLU A 154 -0.32 4.81 -15.29
C GLU A 154 -0.15 3.96 -14.02
N PRO A 155 -0.89 2.84 -13.88
CA PRO A 155 -1.95 2.36 -14.78
C PRO A 155 -3.22 3.23 -14.72
N CYS A 156 -4.09 3.16 -15.74
CA CYS A 156 -5.40 3.82 -15.77
C CYS A 156 -5.35 5.35 -15.78
N LEU A 157 -4.45 5.93 -16.58
CA LEU A 157 -4.42 7.36 -16.85
C LEU A 157 -5.81 7.88 -17.26
N GLY A 158 -6.24 9.00 -16.67
CA GLY A 158 -7.52 9.65 -16.99
C GLY A 158 -8.76 9.02 -16.35
N LYS A 159 -8.62 7.94 -15.58
CA LYS A 159 -9.71 7.31 -14.81
C LYS A 159 -9.78 7.87 -13.38
N TRP A 160 -10.96 7.80 -12.77
CA TRP A 160 -11.24 8.29 -11.43
C TRP A 160 -10.92 7.26 -10.35
N THR A 161 -10.48 7.71 -9.18
CA THR A 161 -10.24 6.89 -8.01
C THR A 161 -10.47 7.70 -6.73
N VAL A 162 -10.58 7.03 -5.59
CA VAL A 162 -10.33 7.69 -4.30
C VAL A 162 -8.82 7.85 -4.11
N PRO A 163 -8.35 8.86 -3.34
CA PRO A 163 -6.93 8.98 -3.00
C PRO A 163 -6.42 7.70 -2.33
N ALA A 164 -5.40 7.08 -2.93
CA ALA A 164 -4.88 5.81 -2.45
C ALA A 164 -3.52 5.47 -3.09
N GLY A 165 -2.57 5.08 -2.25
CA GLY A 165 -1.24 4.67 -2.69
C GLY A 165 -0.59 3.67 -1.74
N PHE A 166 0.69 3.36 -1.98
CA PHE A 166 1.38 2.34 -1.19
C PHE A 166 1.63 2.83 0.23
N MET A 167 1.39 1.95 1.20
CA MET A 167 1.80 2.21 2.58
C MET A 167 3.34 2.26 2.66
N GLU A 168 3.85 3.32 3.27
CA GLU A 168 5.28 3.52 3.49
C GLU A 168 5.76 2.89 4.82
N LEU A 169 7.09 2.81 4.97
CA LEU A 169 7.70 2.39 6.23
C LEU A 169 7.57 3.49 7.28
N ASN A 170 7.32 3.10 8.53
CA ASN A 170 7.19 3.99 9.69
C ASN A 170 5.93 4.88 9.71
N GLU A 171 4.92 4.55 8.92
CA GLU A 171 3.56 5.08 9.07
C GLU A 171 2.58 3.98 9.47
N SER A 172 1.44 4.36 10.04
CA SER A 172 0.25 3.52 10.15
C SER A 172 -0.58 3.60 8.87
N SER A 173 -1.46 2.61 8.63
CA SER A 173 -2.32 2.62 7.45
C SER A 173 -3.26 3.84 7.38
N ALA A 174 -3.70 4.34 8.52
CA ALA A 174 -4.50 5.57 8.61
C ALA A 174 -3.66 6.81 8.27
N GLN A 175 -2.41 6.88 8.73
CA GLN A 175 -1.49 7.96 8.36
C GLN A 175 -1.19 7.95 6.87
N GLY A 176 -0.95 6.76 6.28
CA GLY A 176 -0.78 6.63 4.84
C GLY A 176 -2.01 7.08 4.06
N ALA A 177 -3.22 6.65 4.45
CA ALA A 177 -4.44 7.11 3.81
C ALA A 177 -4.61 8.65 3.85
N ALA A 178 -4.28 9.29 4.97
CA ALA A 178 -4.30 10.75 5.10
C ALA A 178 -3.21 11.42 4.26
N ARG A 179 -1.99 10.86 4.21
CA ARG A 179 -0.87 11.32 3.37
C ARG A 179 -1.25 11.29 1.89
N GLU A 180 -1.75 10.16 1.40
CA GLU A 180 -2.17 10.00 0.00
C GLU A 180 -3.27 11.00 -0.36
N THR A 181 -4.22 11.26 0.55
CA THR A 181 -5.26 12.28 0.34
C THR A 181 -4.68 13.70 0.23
N MET A 182 -3.65 14.01 1.03
CA MET A 182 -2.92 15.28 0.92
C MET A 182 -2.12 15.36 -0.39
N GLU A 183 -1.42 14.30 -0.78
CA GLU A 183 -0.55 14.28 -1.97
C GLU A 183 -1.36 14.37 -3.28
N GLU A 184 -2.44 13.60 -3.38
CA GLU A 184 -3.24 13.52 -4.61
C GLU A 184 -4.25 14.67 -4.78
N ALA A 185 -4.76 15.24 -3.68
CA ALA A 185 -5.84 16.23 -3.70
C ALA A 185 -5.55 17.52 -2.92
N GLY A 186 -4.40 17.63 -2.25
CA GLY A 186 -4.08 18.77 -1.39
C GLY A 186 -5.00 18.92 -0.17
N ALA A 187 -5.71 17.85 0.19
CA ALA A 187 -6.81 17.89 1.15
C ALA A 187 -6.40 17.30 2.51
N ASN A 188 -6.65 18.05 3.59
CA ASN A 188 -6.52 17.54 4.95
C ASN A 188 -7.78 16.78 5.36
N VAL A 189 -7.59 15.62 5.97
CA VAL A 189 -8.69 14.75 6.39
C VAL A 189 -8.58 14.26 7.82
N GLU A 190 -9.73 14.05 8.44
CA GLU A 190 -9.88 13.24 9.65
C GLU A 190 -10.22 11.82 9.24
N ILE A 191 -9.35 10.86 9.58
CA ILE A 191 -9.64 9.44 9.38
C ILE A 191 -10.64 9.00 10.46
N ILE A 192 -11.80 8.51 10.04
CA ILE A 192 -12.90 8.13 10.94
C ILE A 192 -12.78 6.67 11.36
N ALA A 193 -12.73 5.76 10.40
CA ALA A 193 -12.71 4.32 10.67
C ALA A 193 -12.20 3.52 9.46
N PRO A 194 -11.62 2.32 9.67
CA PRO A 194 -11.46 1.33 8.60
C PRO A 194 -12.82 1.04 7.95
N TYR A 195 -12.82 0.78 6.65
CA TYR A 195 -14.06 0.58 5.90
C TYR A 195 -14.02 -0.66 5.01
N CYS A 196 -13.00 -0.80 4.17
CA CYS A 196 -12.83 -1.97 3.32
C CYS A 196 -11.43 -2.57 3.47
N HIS A 197 -11.34 -3.89 3.43
CA HIS A 197 -10.10 -4.64 3.25
C HIS A 197 -10.26 -5.64 2.11
N TRP A 198 -9.61 -5.37 0.97
CA TRP A 198 -9.67 -6.24 -0.20
C TRP A 198 -8.35 -6.93 -0.46
N ASP A 199 -8.36 -8.26 -0.47
CA ASP A 199 -7.21 -9.06 -0.90
C ASP A 199 -7.25 -9.26 -2.42
N ILE A 200 -6.15 -8.99 -3.12
CA ILE A 200 -6.02 -9.20 -4.57
C ILE A 200 -4.78 -10.08 -4.87
N PRO A 201 -4.83 -11.40 -4.59
CA PRO A 201 -3.64 -12.26 -4.61
C PRO A 201 -2.95 -12.35 -5.98
N VAL A 202 -3.73 -12.30 -7.07
CA VAL A 202 -3.20 -12.47 -8.44
C VAL A 202 -2.19 -11.40 -8.85
N ILE A 203 -2.30 -10.19 -8.26
CA ILE A 203 -1.35 -9.07 -8.42
C ILE A 203 -0.52 -8.80 -7.14
N GLY A 204 -0.68 -9.61 -6.10
CA GLY A 204 0.08 -9.50 -4.85
C GLY A 204 -0.16 -8.20 -4.08
N GLN A 205 -1.42 -7.78 -3.96
CA GLN A 205 -1.79 -6.54 -3.24
C GLN A 205 -2.92 -6.78 -2.25
N ALA A 206 -2.95 -5.98 -1.19
CA ALA A 206 -4.08 -5.86 -0.28
C ALA A 206 -4.43 -4.36 -0.11
N TYR A 207 -5.70 -4.02 -0.26
CA TYR A 207 -6.21 -2.65 -0.16
C TYR A 207 -6.90 -2.45 1.19
N ILE A 208 -6.51 -1.42 1.93
CA ILE A 208 -7.22 -0.97 3.13
C ILE A 208 -7.73 0.45 2.88
N LEU A 209 -9.05 0.59 2.78
CA LEU A 209 -9.68 1.89 2.61
C LEU A 209 -10.38 2.32 3.89
N PHE A 210 -10.25 3.59 4.21
CA PHE A 210 -10.84 4.23 5.38
C PHE A 210 -12.00 5.12 4.96
N ARG A 211 -12.97 5.30 5.86
CA ARG A 211 -13.85 6.47 5.81
C ARG A 211 -13.12 7.66 6.41
N ALA A 212 -13.23 8.80 5.75
CA ALA A 212 -12.62 10.04 6.19
C ALA A 212 -13.56 11.23 5.98
N LYS A 213 -13.29 12.34 6.67
CA LYS A 213 -13.98 13.62 6.48
C LYS A 213 -12.99 14.72 6.14
N LEU A 214 -13.37 15.62 5.24
CA LEU A 214 -12.59 16.84 5.01
C LEU A 214 -12.56 17.71 6.27
N LEU A 215 -11.36 18.15 6.66
CA LEU A 215 -11.17 19.05 7.79
C LEU A 215 -11.30 20.51 7.35
N ALA A 216 -12.29 21.22 7.90
CA ALA A 216 -12.47 22.64 7.64
C ALA A 216 -11.45 23.52 8.41
N PRO A 217 -10.99 24.64 7.82
CA PRO A 217 -11.18 25.05 6.43
C PRO A 217 -10.36 24.16 5.49
N PHE A 218 -10.95 23.76 4.35
CA PHE A 218 -10.27 22.95 3.35
C PHE A 218 -10.21 23.66 2.00
N THR A 219 -9.26 23.21 1.18
CA THR A 219 -9.19 23.49 -0.24
C THR A 219 -8.84 22.17 -0.92
N ILE A 220 -9.46 21.90 -2.06
CA ILE A 220 -9.10 20.77 -2.90
C ILE A 220 -8.26 21.33 -4.03
N GLN A 221 -7.04 20.84 -4.16
CA GLN A 221 -6.20 21.16 -5.32
C GLN A 221 -6.74 20.40 -6.52
N SER A 222 -7.20 21.12 -7.53
CA SER A 222 -7.74 20.52 -8.73
C SER A 222 -6.69 19.68 -9.45
N GLU A 223 -5.45 20.14 -9.51
CA GLU A 223 -4.36 19.43 -10.20
C GLU A 223 -3.17 19.24 -9.25
N THR A 224 -2.60 18.04 -9.29
CA THR A 224 -1.36 17.69 -8.56
C THR A 224 -0.42 16.94 -9.50
N ALA A 225 0.73 16.48 -9.00
CA ALA A 225 1.63 15.66 -9.82
C ALA A 225 1.01 14.32 -10.24
N GLU A 226 0.00 13.84 -9.50
CA GLU A 226 -0.61 12.51 -9.68
C GLU A 226 -2.09 12.57 -10.06
N SER A 227 -2.71 13.75 -9.99
CA SER A 227 -4.12 13.99 -10.34
C SER A 227 -4.26 15.08 -11.40
N LEU A 228 -4.93 14.75 -12.51
CA LEU A 228 -5.36 15.70 -13.54
C LEU A 228 -6.55 16.55 -13.11
N GLU A 229 -7.31 16.08 -12.13
CA GLU A 229 -8.50 16.73 -11.61
C GLU A 229 -8.87 16.11 -10.26
N SER A 230 -9.26 16.90 -9.27
CA SER A 230 -9.82 16.42 -7.99
C SER A 230 -11.07 17.20 -7.67
N GLN A 231 -12.17 16.51 -7.38
CA GLN A 231 -13.45 17.16 -7.08
C GLN A 231 -14.37 16.30 -6.21
N LEU A 232 -15.35 16.96 -5.59
CA LEU A 232 -16.42 16.31 -4.84
C LEU A 232 -17.55 15.91 -5.79
N PHE A 233 -17.91 14.63 -5.77
CA PHE A 233 -19.03 14.08 -6.51
C PHE A 233 -20.24 13.86 -5.60
N ASP A 234 -21.41 14.27 -6.08
CA ASP A 234 -22.65 13.77 -5.52
C ASP A 234 -22.74 12.25 -5.76
N PRO A 235 -23.25 11.45 -4.80
CA PRO A 235 -23.32 9.99 -4.92
C PRO A 235 -23.94 9.46 -6.21
N ALA A 236 -24.95 10.16 -6.74
CA ALA A 236 -25.64 9.81 -7.97
C ALA A 236 -24.82 10.06 -9.25
N ASP A 237 -23.82 10.94 -9.17
CA ASP A 237 -23.00 11.39 -10.30
C ASP A 237 -21.65 10.68 -10.39
N ILE A 238 -21.38 9.72 -9.50
CA ILE A 238 -20.12 8.95 -9.51
C ILE A 238 -20.00 8.18 -10.84
N PRO A 239 -18.94 8.42 -11.64
CA PRO A 239 -18.81 7.83 -12.97
C PRO A 239 -18.25 6.40 -12.87
N PHE A 240 -19.07 5.43 -12.45
CA PHE A 240 -18.62 4.06 -12.18
C PHE A 240 -17.92 3.36 -13.35
N GLN A 241 -18.27 3.68 -14.59
CA GLN A 241 -17.60 3.18 -15.81
C GLN A 241 -16.19 3.74 -16.02
N ASP A 242 -15.88 4.86 -15.36
CA ASP A 242 -14.60 5.55 -15.42
C ASP A 242 -13.79 5.43 -14.14
N ILE A 243 -14.22 4.60 -13.18
CA ILE A 243 -13.41 4.25 -12.02
C ILE A 243 -12.25 3.34 -12.43
N ALA A 244 -11.04 3.65 -11.97
CA ALA A 244 -9.79 3.02 -12.37
C ALA A 244 -9.67 1.56 -11.92
N PHE A 245 -10.04 1.26 -10.67
CA PHE A 245 -9.74 -0.02 -10.03
C PHE A 245 -10.99 -0.70 -9.47
N SER A 246 -11.07 -2.02 -9.64
CA SER A 246 -12.15 -2.85 -9.09
C SER A 246 -12.30 -2.73 -7.58
N SER A 247 -11.18 -2.60 -6.85
CA SER A 247 -11.19 -2.40 -5.39
C SER A 247 -11.92 -1.12 -4.98
N VAL A 248 -11.70 -0.03 -5.71
CA VAL A 248 -12.35 1.27 -5.48
C VAL A 248 -13.80 1.24 -5.94
N SER A 249 -14.08 0.64 -7.11
CA SER A 249 -15.45 0.51 -7.61
C SER A 249 -16.34 -0.29 -6.64
N LEU A 250 -15.84 -1.40 -6.12
CA LEU A 250 -16.53 -2.20 -5.10
C LEU A 250 -16.71 -1.42 -3.80
N ALA A 251 -15.66 -0.78 -3.30
CA ALA A 251 -15.73 0.00 -2.05
C ALA A 251 -16.78 1.12 -2.14
N LEU A 252 -16.82 1.86 -3.26
CA LEU A 252 -17.82 2.90 -3.49
C LEU A 252 -19.24 2.32 -3.56
N ARG A 253 -19.46 1.19 -4.24
CA ARG A 253 -20.80 0.55 -4.29
C ARG A 253 -21.29 0.15 -2.90
N TYR A 254 -20.46 -0.54 -2.11
CA TYR A 254 -20.82 -0.87 -0.73
C TYR A 254 -21.03 0.39 0.12
N TYR A 255 -20.25 1.45 -0.12
CA TYR A 255 -20.39 2.70 0.62
C TYR A 255 -21.76 3.34 0.39
N LEU A 256 -22.22 3.35 -0.87
CA LEU A 256 -23.54 3.84 -1.20
C LEU A 256 -24.66 2.98 -0.56
N GLU A 257 -24.51 1.66 -0.58
CA GLU A 257 -25.45 0.74 0.09
C GLU A 257 -25.50 0.98 1.61
N ASP A 258 -24.36 1.19 2.25
CA ASP A 258 -24.25 1.48 3.70
C ASP A 258 -24.88 2.82 4.07
N VAL A 259 -24.63 3.85 3.26
CA VAL A 259 -25.26 5.18 3.41
C VAL A 259 -26.78 5.07 3.29
N GLU A 260 -27.29 4.37 2.28
CA GLU A 260 -28.72 4.16 2.08
C GLU A 260 -29.35 3.36 3.23
N ALA A 261 -28.68 2.30 3.67
CA ALA A 261 -29.12 1.47 4.78
C ALA A 261 -28.99 2.16 6.16
N LYS A 262 -28.27 3.29 6.23
CA LYS A 262 -27.89 3.98 7.47
C LYS A 262 -27.17 3.06 8.46
N LYS A 263 -26.31 2.20 7.92
CA LYS A 263 -25.57 1.19 8.68
C LYS A 263 -24.13 1.21 8.22
N TRP A 264 -23.21 1.34 9.17
CA TRP A 264 -21.79 1.28 8.85
C TRP A 264 -21.29 -0.13 9.06
N ARG A 265 -20.69 -0.68 8.00
CA ARG A 265 -20.07 -1.99 8.03
C ARG A 265 -18.59 -1.86 7.67
N VAL A 266 -17.81 -2.80 8.17
CA VAL A 266 -16.46 -3.07 7.68
C VAL A 266 -16.55 -4.27 6.74
N HIS A 267 -16.15 -4.07 5.50
CA HIS A 267 -16.19 -5.09 4.46
C HIS A 267 -14.81 -5.72 4.26
N HIS A 268 -14.76 -7.04 4.20
CA HIS A 268 -13.58 -7.80 3.82
C HIS A 268 -13.93 -8.81 2.72
N GLY A 269 -12.99 -9.08 1.83
CA GLY A 269 -13.16 -10.12 0.82
C GLY A 269 -11.97 -10.22 -0.13
N VAL A 270 -11.98 -11.28 -0.94
CA VAL A 270 -10.96 -11.56 -1.94
C VAL A 270 -11.47 -11.17 -3.32
N ILE A 271 -10.81 -10.25 -4.00
CA ILE A 271 -11.08 -9.92 -5.40
C ILE A 271 -10.27 -10.89 -6.26
N GLU A 272 -10.95 -11.94 -6.74
CA GLU A 272 -10.37 -12.85 -7.71
C GLU A 272 -10.48 -12.27 -9.11
N LYS A 273 -9.34 -11.99 -9.75
CA LYS A 273 -9.30 -11.44 -11.11
C LYS A 273 -8.70 -12.45 -12.08
N LYS A 274 -9.22 -12.47 -13.30
CA LYS A 274 -8.56 -13.13 -14.42
C LYS A 274 -7.21 -12.46 -14.69
N LEU A 275 -6.15 -13.26 -14.75
CA LEU A 275 -4.80 -12.73 -15.02
C LEU A 275 -4.78 -12.00 -16.38
N GLY A 276 -4.21 -10.79 -16.39
CA GLY A 276 -4.10 -9.96 -17.59
C GLY A 276 -5.38 -9.20 -17.98
N SER A 277 -6.45 -9.28 -17.18
CA SER A 277 -7.65 -8.47 -17.43
C SER A 277 -7.45 -7.00 -17.06
N ALA A 278 -8.37 -6.15 -17.54
CA ALA A 278 -8.35 -4.73 -17.24
C ALA A 278 -8.53 -4.47 -15.73
N PRO A 279 -7.95 -3.38 -15.19
CA PRO A 279 -7.99 -3.10 -13.75
C PRO A 279 -9.38 -2.92 -13.14
N ASN A 280 -10.41 -2.58 -13.93
CA ASN A 280 -11.79 -2.50 -13.47
C ASN A 280 -12.79 -2.98 -14.54
N ASP A 281 -12.66 -4.23 -14.99
CA ASP A 281 -13.66 -4.88 -15.84
C ASP A 281 -14.55 -5.83 -15.01
N PRO A 282 -15.82 -5.49 -14.76
CA PRO A 282 -16.75 -6.29 -13.96
C PRO A 282 -16.97 -7.72 -14.47
N SER A 283 -16.70 -8.01 -15.75
CA SER A 283 -16.84 -9.37 -16.31
C SER A 283 -15.64 -10.28 -16.01
N THR A 284 -14.57 -9.71 -15.44
CA THR A 284 -13.27 -10.40 -15.28
C THR A 284 -12.83 -10.55 -13.83
N PHE A 285 -13.66 -10.12 -12.88
CA PHE A 285 -13.42 -10.36 -11.47
C PHE A 285 -14.70 -10.73 -10.73
N GLN A 286 -14.53 -11.44 -9.63
CA GLN A 286 -15.59 -11.73 -8.66
C GLN A 286 -15.06 -11.53 -7.25
N ILE A 287 -15.97 -11.28 -6.32
CA ILE A 287 -15.64 -11.22 -4.89
C ILE A 287 -15.91 -12.58 -4.26
N LYS A 288 -14.94 -13.09 -3.51
CA LYS A 288 -15.06 -14.31 -2.70
C LYS A 288 -14.88 -13.99 -1.23
N ASP A 289 -15.39 -14.89 -0.39
CA ASP A 289 -15.25 -14.81 1.07
C ASP A 289 -15.67 -13.45 1.64
N LEU A 290 -16.71 -12.86 1.03
CA LEU A 290 -17.22 -11.55 1.44
C LEU A 290 -17.77 -11.63 2.87
N MET A 291 -17.21 -10.80 3.73
CA MET A 291 -17.65 -10.60 5.10
C MET A 291 -17.98 -9.13 5.30
N SER A 292 -19.13 -8.84 5.90
CA SER A 292 -19.54 -7.48 6.25
C SER A 292 -19.94 -7.46 7.73
N MET A 293 -19.16 -6.74 8.54
CA MET A 293 -19.38 -6.64 9.99
C MET A 293 -19.93 -5.26 10.33
N GLU A 294 -21.15 -5.18 10.85
CA GLU A 294 -21.73 -3.92 11.33
C GLU A 294 -20.90 -3.39 12.51
N VAL A 295 -20.54 -2.11 12.44
CA VAL A 295 -19.79 -1.41 13.48
C VAL A 295 -20.70 -0.36 14.11
N SER A 296 -20.87 -0.47 15.43
CA SER A 296 -21.71 0.39 16.27
C SER A 296 -21.05 1.72 16.61
#